data_AF-A0A7J9VZ55-F1
#
_entry.id   AF-A0A7J9VZ55-F1
#
_cell.length_a   1.000
_cell.length_b   1.000
_cell.length_c   1.000
_cell.angle_alpha   90.00
_cell.angle_beta   90.00
_cell.angle_gamma   90.00
#
_symmetry.space_group_name_H-M   'P 1'
#
loop_
_entity.id
_entity.type
_entity.pdbx_description
1 polymer ?
#
loop_
_entity_poly.entity_id
_entity_poly.type
_entity_poly.pdbx_seq_one_letter_code
_entity_poly.pdbx_strand_id
1 'polypeptide(L)'
;MVTRNLTVGLRGYPEAVLGCDSVTVATEDPVTTGGVVEALTRDNAPLRDALVHSTGEARVSTKVFVDDTLAPLDPPVPVGAGIAVLAALPCDG
;
A
#
# COMPACT_ATOMS: atom_id res chain seq x y z
N MET A 1 10.97 -10.23 -16.11
CA MET A 1 10.55 -9.93 -14.73
C MET A 1 9.51 -10.94 -14.33
N VAL A 2 9.55 -11.39 -13.07
CA VAL A 2 8.54 -12.30 -12.53
C VAL A 2 7.50 -11.43 -11.83
N THR A 3 6.25 -11.56 -12.24
CA THR A 3 5.12 -10.93 -11.57
C THR A 3 4.63 -11.85 -10.48
N ARG A 4 4.42 -11.32 -9.27
CA ARG A 4 3.80 -12.04 -8.17
C ARG A 4 2.56 -11.32 -7.66
N ASN A 5 1.57 -12.10 -7.26
CA ASN A 5 0.38 -11.60 -6.58
C ASN A 5 0.69 -11.47 -5.09
N LEU A 6 0.33 -10.32 -4.52
CA LEU A 6 0.54 -10.04 -3.11
C LEU A 6 -0.78 -9.60 -2.48
N THR A 7 -1.18 -10.29 -1.41
CA THR A 7 -2.34 -9.89 -0.60
C THR A 7 -1.90 -8.85 0.41
N VAL A 8 -2.48 -7.65 0.31
CA VAL A 8 -2.20 -6.51 1.16
C VAL A 8 -3.40 -6.24 2.05
N GLY A 9 -3.20 -6.29 3.36
CA GLY A 9 -4.19 -5.83 4.33
C GLY A 9 -4.39 -4.32 4.25
N LEU A 10 -5.63 -3.87 4.35
CA LEU A 10 -6.00 -2.46 4.42
C LEU A 10 -6.40 -2.14 5.85
N ARG A 11 -5.91 -1.02 6.37
CA ARG A 11 -6.24 -0.56 7.73
C ARG A 11 -6.61 0.90 7.70
N GLY A 12 -7.66 1.29 8.42
CA GLY A 12 -8.05 2.70 8.55
C GLY A 12 -8.79 3.22 7.32
N TYR A 13 -8.36 4.35 6.77
CA TYR A 13 -9.09 4.98 5.66
C TYR A 13 -9.12 4.13 4.37
N PRO A 14 -8.02 3.47 3.93
CA PRO A 14 -8.04 2.58 2.77
C PRO A 14 -9.08 1.45 2.84
N GLU A 15 -9.26 0.86 4.02
CA GLU A 15 -10.28 -0.16 4.30
C GLU A 15 -11.69 0.41 4.13
N ALA A 16 -11.93 1.62 4.67
CA ALA A 16 -13.22 2.32 4.51
C ALA A 16 -13.51 2.71 3.05
N VAL A 17 -12.47 3.06 2.26
CA VAL A 17 -12.60 3.46 0.86
C VAL A 17 -13.02 2.29 -0.04
N LEU A 18 -12.46 1.09 0.17
CA LEU A 18 -12.79 -0.09 -0.65
C LEU A 18 -13.88 -0.98 -0.05
N GLY A 19 -14.19 -0.82 1.24
CA GLY A 19 -15.15 -1.66 1.93
C GLY A 19 -14.68 -3.09 2.15
N CYS A 20 -13.36 -3.32 2.15
CA CYS A 20 -12.73 -4.61 2.41
C CYS A 20 -11.45 -4.45 3.24
N ASP A 21 -11.07 -5.50 3.96
CA ASP A 21 -9.91 -5.54 4.85
C ASP A 21 -8.60 -5.91 4.13
N SER A 22 -8.68 -6.31 2.87
CA SER A 22 -7.53 -6.77 2.09
C SER A 22 -7.82 -6.71 0.59
N VAL A 23 -6.75 -6.57 -0.20
CA VAL A 23 -6.79 -6.64 -1.67
C VAL A 23 -5.60 -7.43 -2.19
N THR A 24 -5.73 -8.04 -3.36
CA THR A 24 -4.59 -8.68 -4.03
C THR A 24 -4.13 -7.81 -5.18
N VAL A 25 -2.83 -7.48 -5.22
CA VAL A 25 -2.20 -6.67 -6.26
C VAL A 25 -1.09 -7.42 -6.97
N ALA A 26 -0.88 -7.11 -8.25
CA ALA A 26 0.23 -7.66 -9.01
C ALA A 26 1.47 -6.76 -8.89
N THR A 27 2.57 -7.34 -8.45
CA THR A 27 3.84 -6.62 -8.25
C THR A 27 4.98 -7.31 -8.98
N GLU A 28 5.99 -6.54 -9.36
CA GLU A 28 7.19 -7.06 -10.02
C GLU A 28 8.32 -7.26 -9.00
N ASP A 29 9.12 -8.30 -9.18
CA ASP A 29 10.29 -8.53 -8.34
C ASP A 29 11.53 -7.75 -8.81
N PRO A 30 12.31 -7.15 -7.89
CA PRO A 30 12.09 -7.12 -6.43
C PRO A 30 10.98 -6.13 -6.04
N VAL A 31 10.06 -6.55 -5.16
CA VAL A 31 9.04 -5.64 -4.63
C VAL A 31 9.60 -4.83 -3.46
N THR A 32 9.29 -3.54 -3.45
CA THR A 32 9.56 -2.65 -2.32
C THR A 32 8.26 -2.24 -1.65
N THR A 33 8.33 -1.79 -0.40
CA THR A 33 7.15 -1.24 0.30
C THR A 33 6.53 -0.05 -0.45
N GLY A 34 7.35 0.78 -1.13
CA GLY A 34 6.88 1.83 -2.03
C GLY A 34 6.16 1.27 -3.26
N GLY A 35 6.73 0.24 -3.89
CA GLY A 35 6.10 -0.45 -5.02
C GLY A 35 4.77 -1.13 -4.68
N VAL A 36 4.56 -1.55 -3.42
CA VAL A 36 3.25 -2.03 -2.96
C VAL A 36 2.21 -0.91 -2.96
N VAL A 37 2.57 0.29 -2.47
CA VAL A 37 1.66 1.46 -2.50
C VAL A 37 1.37 1.88 -3.94
N GLU A 38 2.37 1.87 -4.80
CA GLU A 38 2.20 2.15 -6.23
C GLU A 38 1.23 1.14 -6.88
N ALA A 39 1.44 -0.16 -6.68
CA ALA A 39 0.57 -1.21 -7.21
C ALA A 39 -0.87 -1.09 -6.69
N LEU A 40 -1.06 -0.77 -5.40
CA LEU A 40 -2.38 -0.52 -4.82
C LEU A 40 -3.11 0.63 -5.52
N THR A 41 -2.44 1.76 -5.71
CA THR A 41 -3.07 2.96 -6.30
C THR A 41 -3.26 2.84 -7.81
N ARG A 42 -2.39 2.09 -8.50
CA ARG A 42 -2.53 1.75 -9.92
C ARG A 42 -3.72 0.84 -10.16
N ASP A 43 -3.87 -0.21 -9.36
CA ASP A 43 -4.89 -1.24 -9.56
C ASP A 43 -6.24 -0.84 -8.92
N ASN A 44 -6.24 0.12 -7.97
CA ASN A 44 -7.43 0.58 -7.25
C ASN A 44 -7.49 2.12 -7.23
N ALA A 45 -8.09 2.70 -8.27
CA ALA A 45 -8.19 4.17 -8.42
C ALA A 45 -8.70 4.92 -7.15
N PRO A 46 -9.70 4.42 -6.39
CA PRO A 46 -10.15 5.10 -5.17
C PRO A 46 -9.08 5.22 -4.08
N LEU A 47 -8.12 4.29 -4.03
CA LEU A 47 -7.03 4.33 -3.05
C LEU A 47 -5.98 5.41 -3.38
N ARG A 48 -5.97 5.94 -4.60
CA ARG A 48 -5.00 6.96 -5.00
C ARG A 48 -5.10 8.18 -4.09
N ASP A 49 -6.29 8.75 -3.94
CA ASP A 49 -6.47 9.94 -3.11
C ASP A 49 -6.28 9.65 -1.61
N ALA A 50 -6.48 8.39 -1.19
CA ALA A 50 -6.28 7.94 0.18
C ALA A 50 -4.81 7.77 0.57
N LEU A 51 -3.96 7.33 -0.37
CA LEU A 51 -2.59 6.89 -0.09
C LEU A 51 -1.52 7.84 -0.61
N VAL A 52 -1.78 8.55 -1.72
CA VAL A 52 -0.81 9.42 -2.39
C VAL A 52 -1.36 10.83 -2.60
N HIS A 53 -0.46 11.80 -2.67
CA HIS A 53 -0.76 13.15 -3.13
C HIS A 53 -0.92 13.19 -4.65
N SER A 54 -1.47 14.28 -5.18
CA SER A 54 -1.56 14.53 -6.62
C SER A 54 -0.19 14.56 -7.33
N THR A 55 0.88 14.83 -6.57
CA THR A 55 2.28 14.77 -7.02
C THR A 55 2.80 13.34 -7.23
N GLY A 56 2.05 12.33 -6.78
CA GLY A 56 2.44 10.92 -6.83
C GLY A 56 3.19 10.43 -5.58
N GLU A 57 3.56 11.33 -4.67
CA GLU A 57 4.23 10.96 -3.42
C GLU A 57 3.25 10.38 -2.40
N ALA A 58 3.67 9.36 -1.66
CA ALA A 58 2.87 8.82 -0.56
C ALA A 58 2.59 9.90 0.48
N ARG A 59 1.34 9.95 0.97
CA ARG A 59 0.96 10.85 2.06
C ARG A 59 1.75 10.52 3.33
N VAL A 60 2.03 11.53 4.15
CA VAL A 60 2.72 11.35 5.44
C VAL A 60 1.98 10.38 6.38
N SER A 61 0.65 10.33 6.26
CA SER A 61 -0.21 9.40 7.00
C SER A 61 -0.15 7.96 6.50
N THR A 62 0.38 7.71 5.30
CA THR A 62 0.54 6.37 4.73
C THR A 62 1.70 5.66 5.42
N LYS A 63 1.40 4.48 5.98
CA LYS A 63 2.34 3.59 6.66
C LYS A 63 2.20 2.19 6.08
N VAL A 64 3.33 1.54 5.86
CA VAL A 64 3.39 0.16 5.40
C VAL A 64 3.95 -0.70 6.53
N PHE A 65 3.29 -1.82 6.80
CA PHE A 65 3.72 -2.82 7.76
C PHE A 65 4.13 -4.07 7.03
N VAL A 66 5.27 -4.64 7.40
CA VAL A 66 5.76 -5.94 6.93
C VAL A 66 5.87 -6.83 8.15
N ASP A 67 5.15 -7.95 8.17
CA ASP A 67 5.01 -8.86 9.32
C ASP A 67 4.69 -8.09 10.62
N ASP A 68 3.68 -7.22 10.54
CA ASP A 68 3.22 -6.31 11.61
C ASP A 68 4.25 -5.30 12.15
N THR A 69 5.42 -5.20 11.51
CA THR A 69 6.44 -4.20 11.84
C THR A 69 6.36 -3.02 10.88
N LEU A 70 6.36 -1.79 11.41
CA LEU A 70 6.39 -0.59 10.59
C LEU A 70 7.66 -0.56 9.74
N ALA A 71 7.49 -0.53 8.42
CA ALA A 71 8.59 -0.45 7.46
C ALA A 71 8.66 0.95 6.84
N PRO A 72 9.87 1.49 6.60
CA PRO A 72 10.02 2.66 5.74
C PRO A 72 9.51 2.35 4.32
N LEU A 73 9.29 3.40 3.52
CA LEU A 73 9.09 3.25 2.09
C LEU A 73 10.43 2.94 1.42
N ASP A 74 10.42 2.04 0.44
CA ASP A 74 11.53 1.58 -0.42
C ASP A 74 12.36 0.34 -0.03
N PRO A 75 12.43 -0.13 1.24
CA PRO A 75 12.99 -1.44 1.53
C PRO A 75 12.31 -2.57 0.75
N PRO A 76 13.07 -3.60 0.36
CA PRO A 76 12.51 -4.78 -0.27
C PRO A 76 11.59 -5.53 0.70
N VAL A 77 10.47 -6.04 0.19
CA VAL A 77 9.59 -6.91 0.96
C VAL A 77 10.03 -8.36 0.76
N PRO A 78 10.32 -9.10 1.86
CA PRO A 78 10.60 -10.52 1.80
C PRO A 78 9.48 -11.31 1.10
N VAL A 79 9.86 -12.38 0.42
CA VAL A 79 8.89 -13.31 -0.18
C VAL A 79 8.10 -13.99 0.94
N GLY A 80 6.77 -13.97 0.83
CA GLY A 80 5.86 -14.59 1.81
C GLY A 80 5.55 -13.75 3.04
N ALA A 81 6.10 -12.54 3.16
CA ALA A 81 5.78 -11.63 4.27
C ALA A 81 4.32 -11.16 4.20
N GLY A 82 3.70 -11.01 5.36
CA GLY A 82 2.40 -10.35 5.48
C GLY A 82 2.57 -8.84 5.32
N ILE A 83 1.77 -8.21 4.44
CA ILE A 83 1.81 -6.76 4.26
C ILE A 83 0.47 -6.14 4.68
N ALA A 84 0.54 -5.01 5.37
CA ALA A 84 -0.60 -4.14 5.58
C ALA A 84 -0.27 -2.68 5.26
N VAL A 85 -1.24 -1.94 4.75
CA VAL A 85 -1.15 -0.50 4.51
C VAL A 85 -2.19 0.21 5.36
N LEU A 86 -1.72 1.17 6.14
CA LEU A 86 -2.52 2.04 6.98
C LEU A 86 -2.42 3.46 6.44
N ALA A 87 -3.56 4.14 6.33
CA ALA A 87 -3.58 5.59 6.21
C ALA A 87 -4.71 6.18 7.05
N ALA A 88 -4.46 7.36 7.59
CA ALA A 88 -5.50 8.18 8.22
C ALA A 88 -6.33 8.90 7.14
N LEU A 89 -7.54 9.34 7.52
CA LEU A 89 -8.37 10.20 6.68
C LEU A 89 -7.52 11.41 6.23
N PRO A 90 -7.48 11.75 4.93
CA PRO A 90 -6.84 12.97 4.49
C PRO A 90 -7.55 14.16 5.15
N CYS A 91 -6.83 14.84 6.05
CA CYS A 91 -7.21 16.15 6.50
C CYS A 91 -6.67 17.10 5.45
N ASP A 92 -7.51 17.54 4.51
CA ASP A 92 -7.11 18.58 3.57
C ASP A 92 -6.70 19.83 4.37
N GLY A 93 -5.41 20.13 4.36
CA GLY A 93 -4.82 21.37 4.85
C GLY A 93 -4.51 22.31 3.68
#